data_AF-A0A2R7KAA8-F1
#
_entry.id   AF-A0A2R7KAA8-F1
#
_cell.length_a   1.000
_cell.length_b   1.000
_cell.length_c   1.000
_cell.angle_alpha   90.00
_cell.angle_beta   90.00
_cell.angle_gamma   90.00
#
_symmetry.space_group_name_H-M   'P 1'
#
loop_
_entity.id
_entity.type
_entity.pdbx_description
1 polymer ?
#
loop_
_entity_poly.entity_id
_entity_poly.type
_entity_poly.pdbx_seq_one_letter_code
_entity_poly.pdbx_strand_id
1 'polypeptide(L)'
;MGKKEILQDLVEYLFEFDQQFPGENGYTMADFVGYLNVRHGSQLSENRNLAGTEEQWVKENQDDHTEVSRLLVFIYRYAVVYFKKALRDSNINTLDEFSFLIVLMTYSSLSKTELINKLIMEKTSGVEVIKRLLKHGLIEEFDHPSDKRSVLVAITAKGKKEVAELLPQMGLVGSVVVGNLTAVETSSLSFLLRKLDYHHHDIFLNYRNLSLEELRDKLDYKGQTIERN
;
A
#
# COMPACT_ATOMS: atom_id res chain seq x y z
N MET A 1 29.32 4.41 17.42
CA MET A 1 29.74 3.07 17.84
C MET A 1 30.80 2.58 16.86
N GLY A 2 31.92 2.02 17.32
CA GLY A 2 32.96 1.50 16.43
C GLY A 2 32.66 0.06 15.99
N LYS A 3 33.41 -0.43 14.99
CA LYS A 3 33.22 -1.79 14.43
C LYS A 3 33.44 -2.90 15.46
N LYS A 4 34.32 -2.67 16.43
CA LYS A 4 34.66 -3.65 17.47
C LYS A 4 33.51 -3.77 18.48
N GLU A 5 32.93 -2.65 18.89
CA GLU A 5 31.80 -2.63 19.81
C GLU A 5 30.58 -3.33 19.18
N ILE A 6 30.27 -3.07 17.90
CA ILE A 6 29.15 -3.73 17.20
C ILE A 6 29.32 -5.26 17.18
N LEU A 7 30.55 -5.74 17.01
CA LEU A 7 30.82 -7.18 17.01
C LEU A 7 30.63 -7.80 18.39
N GLN A 8 30.99 -7.08 19.46
CA GLN A 8 30.78 -7.53 20.83
C GLN A 8 29.28 -7.64 21.12
N ASP A 9 28.52 -6.61 20.78
CA ASP A 9 27.06 -6.58 20.95
C ASP A 9 26.38 -7.71 20.16
N LEU A 10 26.75 -7.95 18.90
CA LEU A 10 26.19 -9.05 18.11
C LEU A 10 26.43 -10.42 18.74
N VAL A 11 27.60 -10.63 19.34
CA VAL A 11 27.93 -11.87 20.04
C VAL A 11 27.09 -12.00 21.32
N GLU A 12 26.95 -10.92 22.08
CA GLU A 12 26.10 -10.90 23.28
C GLU A 12 24.64 -11.19 22.95
N TYR A 13 24.08 -10.54 21.92
CA TYR A 13 22.71 -10.77 21.49
C TYR A 13 22.47 -12.20 21.00
N LEU A 14 23.46 -12.83 20.38
CA LEU A 14 23.36 -14.24 19.98
C LEU A 14 23.23 -15.16 21.19
N PHE A 15 24.00 -14.93 22.25
CA PHE A 15 23.91 -15.71 23.47
C PHE A 15 22.61 -15.47 24.24
N GLU A 16 22.11 -14.24 24.24
CA GLU A 16 20.80 -13.93 24.85
C GLU A 16 19.64 -14.56 24.05
N PHE A 17 19.74 -14.56 22.73
CA PHE A 17 18.80 -15.26 21.85
C PHE A 17 18.78 -16.77 22.14
N ASP A 18 19.95 -17.39 22.27
CA ASP A 18 20.11 -18.82 22.61
C ASP A 18 19.48 -19.17 23.97
N GLN A 19 19.65 -18.32 24.98
CA GLN A 19 19.06 -18.51 26.30
C GLN A 19 17.53 -18.37 26.30
N GLN A 20 17.00 -17.44 25.50
CA GLN A 20 15.55 -17.18 25.41
C GLN A 20 14.83 -18.22 24.55
N PHE A 21 15.51 -18.75 23.54
CA PHE A 21 14.98 -19.72 22.59
C PHE A 21 15.91 -20.94 22.50
N PRO A 22 16.00 -21.77 23.55
CA PRO A 22 16.83 -22.97 23.55
C PRO A 22 16.29 -23.95 22.50
N GLY A 23 16.90 -23.97 21.33
CA GLY A 23 16.44 -24.76 20.19
C GLY A 23 16.88 -26.22 20.30
N GLU A 24 15.94 -27.16 20.32
CA GLU A 24 16.26 -28.60 20.26
C GLU A 24 16.95 -28.99 18.92
N ASN A 25 16.76 -28.21 17.85
CA ASN A 25 17.31 -28.47 16.51
C ASN A 25 18.21 -27.34 15.96
N GLY A 26 18.67 -26.42 16.83
CA GLY A 26 19.43 -25.22 16.43
C GLY A 26 18.56 -24.14 15.77
N TYR A 27 19.14 -22.96 15.54
CA TYR A 27 18.49 -21.80 14.91
C TYR A 27 19.28 -21.32 13.69
N THR A 28 18.57 -20.69 12.76
CA THR A 28 19.15 -20.12 11.54
C THR A 28 19.54 -18.65 11.74
N MET A 29 20.36 -18.13 10.84
CA MET A 29 20.65 -16.69 10.79
C MET A 29 19.38 -15.85 10.58
N ALA A 30 18.35 -16.38 9.91
CA ALA A 30 17.09 -15.67 9.73
C ALA A 30 16.33 -15.51 11.05
N ASP A 31 16.36 -16.54 11.91
CA ASP A 31 15.74 -16.50 13.24
C ASP A 31 16.45 -15.47 14.14
N PHE A 32 17.78 -15.45 14.10
CA PHE A 32 18.57 -14.48 14.84
C PHE A 32 18.40 -13.03 14.33
N VAL A 33 18.32 -12.82 13.02
CA VAL A 33 18.01 -11.48 12.45
C VAL A 33 16.59 -11.05 12.82
N GLY A 34 15.63 -11.97 12.82
CA GLY A 34 14.27 -11.73 13.30
C GLY A 34 14.26 -11.24 14.74
N TYR A 35 15.01 -11.92 15.61
CA TYR A 35 15.20 -11.53 17.00
C TYR A 35 15.81 -10.13 17.15
N LEU A 36 16.90 -9.84 16.42
CA LEU A 36 17.54 -8.52 16.45
C LEU A 36 16.60 -7.41 15.99
N ASN A 37 15.78 -7.66 14.97
CA ASN A 37 14.80 -6.69 14.49
C ASN A 37 13.70 -6.39 15.52
N VAL A 38 13.26 -7.42 16.26
CA VAL A 38 12.28 -7.26 17.35
C VAL A 38 12.92 -6.53 18.55
N ARG A 39 14.17 -6.84 18.89
CA ARG A 39 14.86 -6.32 20.08
C ARG A 39 15.39 -4.90 19.91
N HIS A 40 15.92 -4.58 18.73
CA HIS A 40 16.53 -3.29 18.44
C HIS A 40 15.66 -2.38 17.58
N GLY A 41 14.39 -2.77 17.37
CA GLY A 41 13.31 -2.00 16.72
C GLY A 41 13.85 -0.88 15.86
N SER A 42 14.18 -1.21 14.59
CA SER A 42 14.82 -0.34 13.61
C SER A 42 15.17 1.06 14.14
N GLN A 43 16.39 1.24 14.68
CA GLN A 43 16.97 2.57 14.88
C GLN A 43 17.22 3.22 13.51
N LEU A 44 16.14 3.52 12.79
CA LEU A 44 16.17 4.41 11.65
C LEU A 44 16.48 5.80 12.23
N SER A 45 17.65 6.30 11.84
CA SER A 45 18.15 7.67 12.03
C SER A 45 17.04 8.68 12.35
N GLU A 46 17.12 9.29 13.54
CA GLU A 46 16.26 10.37 14.06
C GLU A 46 14.88 10.46 13.38
N ASN A 47 13.90 9.74 13.93
CA ASN A 47 12.49 9.94 13.57
C ASN A 47 12.21 11.43 13.42
N ARG A 48 11.82 11.86 12.21
CA ARG A 48 11.51 13.28 11.94
C ARG A 48 10.55 13.75 13.02
N ASN A 49 11.00 14.66 13.89
CA ASN A 49 10.17 15.16 14.97
C ASN A 49 9.07 16.03 14.38
N LEU A 50 7.88 15.45 14.23
CA LEU A 50 6.68 16.16 13.80
C LEU A 50 5.96 16.83 14.95
N ALA A 51 6.25 16.41 16.18
CA ALA A 51 5.47 16.79 17.32
C ALA A 51 5.89 18.16 17.82
N GLY A 52 4.91 19.03 18.00
CA GLY A 52 5.11 20.29 18.71
C GLY A 52 5.36 20.07 20.21
N THR A 53 5.34 21.17 20.95
CA THR A 53 5.54 21.21 22.40
C THR A 53 4.24 21.09 23.20
N GLU A 54 3.08 21.16 22.53
CA GLU A 54 1.77 21.16 23.16
C GLU A 54 1.14 19.75 23.24
N GLU A 55 0.18 19.58 24.16
CA GLU A 55 -0.64 18.37 24.34
C GLU A 55 0.17 17.06 24.37
N GLN A 56 0.95 16.86 25.44
CA GLN A 56 1.86 15.72 25.58
C GLN A 56 1.16 14.35 25.54
N TRP A 57 -0.11 14.27 25.94
CA TRP A 57 -0.90 13.03 25.88
C TRP A 57 -1.00 12.46 24.45
N VAL A 58 -0.89 13.30 23.42
CA VAL A 58 -0.87 12.84 22.01
C VAL A 58 0.38 12.00 21.71
N LYS A 59 1.51 12.29 22.37
CA LYS A 59 2.74 11.48 22.27
C LYS A 59 2.61 10.18 23.05
N GLU A 60 1.95 10.23 24.21
CA GLU A 60 1.75 9.09 25.10
C GLU A 60 0.84 8.01 24.49
N ASN A 61 0.03 8.36 23.49
CA ASN A 61 -0.84 7.43 22.76
C ASN A 61 -0.28 6.99 21.39
N GLN A 62 1.01 7.23 21.12
CA GLN A 62 1.65 6.70 19.90
C GLN A 62 2.09 5.25 20.13
N ASP A 63 1.66 4.36 19.24
CA ASP A 63 2.13 2.98 19.14
C ASP A 63 2.67 2.68 17.73
N ASP A 64 3.27 1.50 17.56
CA ASP A 64 3.82 1.05 16.28
C ASP A 64 2.76 1.01 15.15
N HIS A 65 1.49 0.71 15.48
CA HIS A 65 0.40 0.66 14.51
C HIS A 65 0.05 2.05 13.96
N THR A 66 0.02 3.06 14.82
CA THR A 66 -0.19 4.46 14.44
C THR A 66 0.99 4.99 13.63
N GLU A 67 2.22 4.54 13.92
CA GLU A 67 3.39 4.89 13.14
C GLU A 67 3.34 4.35 11.70
N VAL A 68 3.07 3.05 11.53
CA VAL A 68 2.94 2.46 10.18
C VAL A 68 1.84 3.15 9.39
N SER A 69 0.68 3.38 10.00
CA SER A 69 -0.45 4.07 9.36
C SER A 69 -0.07 5.49 8.90
N ARG A 70 0.64 6.23 9.75
CA ARG A 70 1.16 7.57 9.42
C ARG A 70 2.16 7.52 8.27
N LEU A 71 3.10 6.58 8.29
CA LEU A 71 4.11 6.43 7.24
C LEU A 71 3.46 6.07 5.89
N LEU A 72 2.46 5.19 5.86
CA LEU A 72 1.68 4.88 4.66
C LEU A 72 1.06 6.14 4.05
N VAL A 73 0.42 6.98 4.88
CA VAL A 73 -0.17 8.26 4.43
C VAL A 73 0.90 9.19 3.87
N PHE A 74 2.06 9.27 4.51
CA PHE A 74 3.15 10.14 4.04
C PHE A 74 3.73 9.68 2.72
N ILE A 75 4.02 8.39 2.58
CA ILE A 75 4.52 7.82 1.33
C ILE A 75 3.51 8.02 0.21
N TYR A 76 2.21 7.82 0.46
CA TYR A 76 1.17 8.16 -0.51
C TYR A 76 1.19 9.64 -0.91
N ARG A 77 1.31 10.57 0.05
CA ARG A 77 1.37 12.02 -0.24
C ARG A 77 2.62 12.38 -1.05
N TYR A 78 3.78 11.80 -0.75
CA TYR A 78 4.98 11.99 -1.55
C TYR A 78 4.79 11.46 -2.98
N ALA A 79 4.21 10.27 -3.12
CA ALA A 79 3.90 9.69 -4.42
C ALA A 79 2.99 10.63 -5.23
N VAL A 80 1.91 11.17 -4.65
CA VAL A 80 1.03 12.15 -5.31
C VAL A 80 1.80 13.38 -5.80
N VAL A 81 2.75 13.90 -5.01
CA VAL A 81 3.61 15.02 -5.43
C VAL A 81 4.46 14.67 -6.65
N TYR A 82 5.03 13.46 -6.69
CA TYR A 82 5.83 13.00 -7.83
C TYR A 82 4.97 12.71 -9.06
N PHE A 83 3.80 12.09 -8.89
CA PHE A 83 2.85 11.86 -9.98
C PHE A 83 2.42 13.17 -10.66
N LYS A 84 2.15 14.22 -9.88
CA LYS A 84 1.83 15.55 -10.46
C LYS A 84 2.93 16.08 -11.39
N LYS A 85 4.20 15.73 -11.15
CA LYS A 85 5.31 16.11 -12.04
C LYS A 85 5.24 15.35 -13.36
N ALA A 86 4.97 14.04 -13.30
CA ALA A 86 4.84 13.19 -14.48
C ALA A 86 3.62 13.55 -15.35
N LEU A 87 2.55 14.03 -14.73
CA LEU A 87 1.28 14.33 -15.40
C LEU A 87 1.23 15.73 -16.06
N ARG A 88 2.25 16.57 -15.86
CA ARG A 88 2.20 18.00 -16.20
C ARG A 88 1.80 18.29 -17.66
N ASP A 89 2.24 17.46 -18.59
CA ASP A 89 2.04 17.64 -20.03
C ASP A 89 1.09 16.57 -20.62
N SER A 90 0.35 15.84 -19.79
CA SER A 90 -0.60 14.79 -20.20
C SER A 90 -2.05 15.28 -20.16
N ASN A 91 -2.93 14.66 -20.95
CA ASN A 91 -4.38 14.83 -20.80
C ASN A 91 -4.96 14.10 -19.57
N ILE A 92 -4.12 13.35 -18.84
CA ILE A 92 -4.44 12.67 -17.58
C ILE A 92 -4.04 13.60 -16.44
N ASN A 93 -4.98 13.96 -15.57
CA ASN A 93 -4.77 15.04 -14.59
C ASN A 93 -4.50 14.54 -13.17
N THR A 94 -4.91 13.31 -12.86
CA THR A 94 -4.77 12.75 -11.51
C THR A 94 -4.22 11.33 -11.54
N LEU A 95 -3.64 10.90 -10.41
CA LEU A 95 -3.24 9.51 -10.22
C LEU A 95 -4.44 8.57 -10.38
N ASP A 96 -5.63 8.95 -9.90
CA ASP A 96 -6.83 8.13 -10.05
C ASP A 96 -7.24 7.98 -11.53
N GLU A 97 -7.17 9.06 -12.34
CA GLU A 97 -7.44 8.97 -13.77
C GLU A 97 -6.47 8.01 -14.47
N PHE A 98 -5.19 8.07 -14.12
CA PHE A 98 -4.18 7.12 -14.62
C PHE A 98 -4.51 5.68 -14.18
N SER A 99 -4.86 5.47 -12.91
CA SER A 99 -5.21 4.15 -12.36
C SER A 99 -6.46 3.55 -13.01
N PHE A 100 -7.46 4.36 -13.36
CA PHE A 100 -8.63 3.90 -14.12
C PHE A 100 -8.24 3.43 -15.52
N LEU A 101 -7.41 4.21 -16.21
CA LEU A 101 -6.98 3.89 -17.57
C LEU A 101 -6.05 2.66 -17.61
N ILE A 102 -5.12 2.51 -16.65
CA ILE A 102 -4.21 1.36 -16.62
C ILE A 102 -4.98 0.05 -16.39
N VAL A 103 -6.02 0.06 -15.54
CA VAL A 103 -6.91 -1.10 -15.36
C VAL A 103 -7.69 -1.36 -16.65
N LEU A 104 -8.28 -0.34 -17.27
CA LEU A 104 -9.04 -0.53 -18.52
C LEU A 104 -8.17 -0.99 -19.70
N MET A 105 -6.84 -0.81 -19.66
CA MET A 105 -5.96 -1.41 -20.67
C MET A 105 -5.95 -2.95 -20.63
N THR A 106 -6.28 -3.56 -19.49
CA THR A 106 -6.22 -5.02 -19.29
C THR A 106 -7.57 -5.72 -19.47
N TYR A 107 -8.62 -4.99 -19.83
CA TYR A 107 -9.97 -5.51 -20.04
C TYR A 107 -10.53 -5.01 -21.38
N SER A 108 -11.41 -5.81 -22.00
CA SER A 108 -12.18 -5.33 -23.14
C SER A 108 -13.15 -4.22 -22.73
N SER A 109 -13.84 -4.43 -21.60
CA SER A 109 -14.74 -3.48 -20.96
C SER A 109 -15.04 -3.92 -19.53
N LEU A 110 -15.50 -2.99 -18.69
CA LEU A 110 -15.99 -3.24 -17.34
C LEU A 110 -17.26 -2.45 -17.09
N SER A 111 -18.14 -2.89 -16.20
CA SER A 111 -19.16 -1.98 -15.65
C SER A 111 -18.48 -0.90 -14.79
N LYS A 112 -19.15 0.26 -14.64
CA LYS A 112 -18.65 1.35 -13.79
C LYS A 112 -18.40 0.88 -12.35
N THR A 113 -19.30 0.06 -11.81
CA THR A 113 -19.18 -0.49 -10.45
C THR A 113 -17.98 -1.41 -10.31
N GLU A 114 -17.74 -2.31 -11.27
CA GLU A 114 -16.58 -3.20 -11.23
C GLU A 114 -15.27 -2.43 -11.30
N LEU A 115 -15.18 -1.42 -12.17
CA LEU A 115 -13.99 -0.58 -12.29
C LEU A 115 -13.70 0.18 -10.99
N ILE A 116 -14.73 0.78 -10.39
CA ILE A 116 -14.61 1.52 -9.12
C ILE A 116 -14.18 0.59 -7.98
N ASN A 117 -14.78 -0.61 -7.88
CA ASN A 117 -14.44 -1.56 -6.83
C ASN A 117 -13.03 -2.13 -6.99
N LYS A 118 -12.57 -2.38 -8.23
CA LYS A 118 -11.19 -2.83 -8.51
C LYS A 118 -10.13 -1.82 -8.05
N LEU A 119 -10.50 -0.54 -7.97
CA LEU A 119 -9.62 0.54 -7.55
C LEU A 119 -9.88 1.00 -6.12
N ILE A 120 -10.68 0.26 -5.36
CA ILE A 120 -10.95 0.48 -3.93
C ILE A 120 -11.41 1.94 -3.70
N MET A 121 -12.25 2.45 -4.60
CA MET A 121 -12.75 3.82 -4.53
C MET A 121 -14.19 3.88 -4.04
N GLU A 122 -14.50 4.94 -3.30
CA GLU A 122 -15.88 5.27 -3.00
C GLU A 122 -16.66 5.60 -4.28
N LYS A 123 -17.94 5.20 -4.30
CA LYS A 123 -18.78 5.24 -5.50
C LYS A 123 -18.87 6.64 -6.10
N THR A 124 -19.06 7.66 -5.26
CA THR A 124 -19.19 9.07 -5.69
C THR A 124 -17.90 9.58 -6.34
N SER A 125 -16.75 9.36 -5.70
CA SER A 125 -15.44 9.75 -6.22
C SER A 125 -15.11 9.03 -7.53
N GLY A 126 -15.35 7.71 -7.58
CA GLY A 126 -15.10 6.91 -8.77
C GLY A 126 -15.97 7.31 -9.97
N VAL A 127 -17.25 7.64 -9.74
CA VAL A 127 -18.13 8.16 -10.80
C VAL A 127 -17.62 9.49 -11.36
N GLU A 128 -17.10 10.37 -10.51
CA GLU A 128 -16.57 11.66 -10.94
C GLU A 128 -15.26 11.49 -11.75
N VAL A 129 -14.40 10.52 -11.41
CA VAL A 129 -13.24 10.15 -12.24
C VAL A 129 -13.69 9.67 -13.63
N ILE A 130 -14.64 8.73 -13.69
CA ILE A 130 -15.19 8.20 -14.95
C ILE A 130 -15.76 9.34 -15.81
N LYS A 131 -16.52 10.25 -15.21
CA LYS A 131 -17.11 11.39 -15.91
C LYS A 131 -16.04 12.30 -16.54
N ARG A 132 -14.93 12.57 -15.85
CA ARG A 132 -13.82 13.35 -16.42
C ARG A 132 -13.12 12.61 -17.56
N LEU A 133 -12.88 11.31 -17.43
CA LEU A 133 -12.29 10.49 -18.49
C LEU A 133 -13.17 10.44 -19.75
N LEU A 134 -14.50 10.30 -19.58
CA LEU A 134 -15.47 10.38 -20.68
C LEU A 134 -15.42 11.76 -21.36
N LYS A 135 -15.44 12.84 -20.55
CA LYS A 135 -15.37 14.22 -21.05
C LYS A 135 -14.11 14.47 -21.89
N HIS A 136 -12.97 13.87 -21.53
CA HIS A 136 -11.71 13.99 -22.28
C HIS A 136 -11.58 12.98 -23.44
N GLY A 137 -12.58 12.11 -23.66
CA GLY A 137 -12.57 11.09 -24.71
C GLY A 137 -11.52 10.00 -24.51
N LEU A 138 -11.05 9.81 -23.27
CA LEU A 138 -10.05 8.78 -22.93
C LEU A 138 -10.70 7.41 -22.72
N ILE A 139 -11.97 7.40 -22.34
CA ILE A 139 -12.82 6.21 -22.27
C ILE A 139 -14.13 6.48 -23.03
N GLU A 140 -14.81 5.41 -23.39
CA GLU A 140 -16.15 5.43 -23.97
C GLU A 140 -17.10 4.56 -23.14
N GLU A 141 -18.40 4.81 -23.26
CA GLU A 141 -19.44 4.04 -22.59
C GLU A 141 -20.48 3.52 -23.58
N PHE A 142 -21.01 2.33 -23.30
CA PHE A 142 -22.02 1.67 -24.13
C PHE A 142 -22.93 0.76 -23.32
N ASP A 143 -24.13 0.51 -23.84
CA ASP A 143 -25.13 -0.34 -23.17
C ASP A 143 -24.62 -1.78 -23.02
N HIS A 144 -24.86 -2.37 -21.86
CA HIS A 144 -24.50 -3.78 -21.64
C HIS A 144 -25.43 -4.69 -22.46
N PRO A 145 -24.90 -5.54 -23.36
CA PRO A 145 -25.71 -6.33 -24.30
C PRO A 145 -26.75 -7.24 -23.62
N SER A 146 -26.42 -7.75 -22.44
CA SER A 146 -27.26 -8.67 -21.65
C SER A 146 -28.01 -8.03 -20.48
N ASP A 147 -27.73 -6.76 -20.14
CA ASP A 147 -28.39 -6.08 -19.00
C ASP A 147 -28.58 -4.60 -19.32
N LYS A 148 -29.75 -4.23 -19.85
CA LYS A 148 -30.08 -2.85 -20.24
C LYS A 148 -30.04 -1.83 -19.09
N ARG A 149 -29.89 -2.28 -17.84
CA ARG A 149 -29.75 -1.40 -16.67
C ARG A 149 -28.29 -1.09 -16.33
N SER A 150 -27.34 -1.75 -16.99
CA SER A 150 -25.91 -1.60 -16.77
C SER A 150 -25.24 -0.95 -17.97
N VAL A 151 -24.25 -0.10 -17.70
CA VAL A 151 -23.44 0.59 -18.69
C VAL A 151 -22.00 0.10 -18.54
N LEU A 152 -21.43 -0.33 -19.66
CA LEU A 152 -20.03 -0.73 -19.77
C LEU A 152 -19.17 0.46 -20.15
N VAL A 153 -17.92 0.46 -19.70
CA VAL A 153 -16.88 1.42 -20.07
C VAL A 153 -15.66 0.69 -20.62
N ALA A 154 -15.02 1.29 -21.62
CA ALA A 154 -13.79 0.80 -22.23
C ALA A 154 -12.84 1.94 -22.53
N ILE A 155 -11.53 1.66 -22.57
CA ILE A 155 -10.52 2.66 -22.94
C ILE A 155 -10.49 2.86 -24.47
N THR A 156 -10.51 4.11 -24.92
CA THR A 156 -10.46 4.44 -26.35
C THR A 156 -9.03 4.31 -26.90
N ALA A 157 -8.88 4.36 -28.23
CA ALA A 157 -7.56 4.44 -28.85
C ALA A 157 -6.76 5.67 -28.37
N LYS A 158 -7.43 6.80 -28.15
CA LYS A 158 -6.82 8.01 -27.57
C LYS A 158 -6.32 7.74 -26.14
N GLY A 159 -7.16 7.14 -25.29
CA GLY A 159 -6.77 6.78 -23.93
C GLY A 159 -5.56 5.85 -23.87
N LYS A 160 -5.53 4.81 -24.72
CA LYS A 160 -4.39 3.88 -24.81
C LYS A 160 -3.09 4.60 -25.19
N LYS A 161 -3.16 5.54 -26.13
CA LYS A 161 -2.00 6.34 -26.56
C LYS A 161 -1.46 7.20 -25.41
N GLU A 162 -2.33 7.92 -24.70
CA GLU A 162 -1.95 8.76 -23.56
C GLU A 162 -1.27 7.95 -22.45
N VAL A 163 -1.81 6.77 -22.12
CA VAL A 163 -1.18 5.88 -21.14
C VAL A 163 0.19 5.43 -21.61
N ALA A 164 0.32 5.01 -22.87
CA ALA A 164 1.60 4.54 -23.42
C ALA A 164 2.69 5.62 -23.39
N GLU A 165 2.34 6.88 -23.69
CA GLU A 165 3.26 8.02 -23.64
C GLU A 165 3.68 8.36 -22.20
N LEU A 166 2.80 8.12 -21.23
CA LEU A 166 3.02 8.42 -19.81
C LEU A 166 3.76 7.32 -19.05
N LEU A 167 3.69 6.06 -19.50
CA LEU A 167 4.30 4.90 -18.84
C LEU A 167 5.79 5.08 -18.46
N PRO A 168 6.67 5.62 -19.33
CA PRO A 168 8.07 5.85 -18.95
C PRO A 168 8.24 6.78 -17.75
N GLN A 169 7.46 7.88 -17.71
CA GLN A 169 7.49 8.81 -16.58
C GLN A 169 6.92 8.18 -15.31
N MET A 170 5.93 7.30 -15.44
CA MET A 170 5.39 6.55 -14.31
C MET A 170 6.40 5.53 -13.75
N GLY A 171 7.21 4.92 -14.61
CA GLY A 171 8.35 4.10 -14.17
C GLY A 171 9.37 4.89 -13.35
N LEU A 172 9.67 6.13 -13.77
CA LEU A 172 10.52 7.04 -13.01
C LEU A 172 9.91 7.40 -11.66
N VAL A 173 8.61 7.73 -11.61
CA VAL A 173 7.90 7.99 -10.34
C VAL A 173 8.02 6.79 -9.41
N GLY A 174 7.77 5.57 -9.91
CA GLY A 174 7.91 4.33 -9.13
C GLY A 174 9.31 4.20 -8.52
N SER A 175 10.36 4.43 -9.31
CA SER A 175 11.75 4.39 -8.84
C SER A 175 12.05 5.44 -7.76
N VAL A 176 11.49 6.65 -7.88
CA VAL A 176 11.70 7.74 -6.91
C VAL A 176 10.94 7.48 -5.61
N VAL A 177 9.75 6.86 -5.68
CA VAL A 177 8.94 6.52 -4.50
C VAL A 177 9.63 5.46 -3.63
N VAL A 178 10.17 4.41 -4.24
CA VAL A 178 10.92 3.37 -3.50
C VAL A 178 12.35 3.83 -3.17
N GLY A 179 12.87 4.82 -3.91
CA GLY A 179 14.00 5.66 -3.51
C GLY A 179 15.27 4.88 -3.17
N ASN A 180 15.59 4.84 -1.89
CA ASN A 180 16.83 4.29 -1.34
C ASN A 180 16.74 2.81 -0.92
N LEU A 181 15.62 2.14 -1.18
CA LEU A 181 15.49 0.71 -0.90
C LEU A 181 16.32 -0.12 -1.90
N THR A 182 17.02 -1.12 -1.37
CA THR A 182 17.64 -2.17 -2.18
C THR A 182 16.56 -3.04 -2.85
N ALA A 183 16.96 -3.86 -3.82
CA ALA A 183 16.04 -4.81 -4.47
C ALA A 183 15.40 -5.80 -3.47
N VAL A 184 16.16 -6.23 -2.46
CA VAL A 184 15.67 -7.15 -1.42
C VAL A 184 14.66 -6.44 -0.52
N GLU A 185 14.97 -5.24 -0.03
CA GLU A 185 14.04 -4.46 0.80
C GLU A 185 12.77 -4.08 0.03
N THR A 186 12.89 -3.72 -1.24
CA THR A 186 11.74 -3.44 -2.11
C THR A 186 10.83 -4.66 -2.24
N SER A 187 11.42 -5.84 -2.40
CA SER A 187 10.67 -7.11 -2.48
C SER A 187 10.00 -7.45 -1.15
N SER A 188 10.68 -7.26 -0.02
CA SER A 188 10.14 -7.45 1.33
C SER A 188 8.97 -6.49 1.61
N LEU A 189 9.13 -5.20 1.29
CA LEU A 189 8.05 -4.22 1.42
C LEU A 189 6.84 -4.60 0.54
N SER A 190 7.09 -5.00 -0.72
CA SER A 190 6.02 -5.46 -1.60
C SER A 190 5.27 -6.67 -1.03
N PHE A 191 5.98 -7.61 -0.39
CA PHE A 191 5.37 -8.77 0.25
C PHE A 191 4.45 -8.35 1.41
N LEU A 192 4.94 -7.47 2.29
CA LEU A 192 4.17 -6.98 3.44
C LEU A 192 2.93 -6.19 3.00
N LEU A 193 3.08 -5.31 1.99
CA LEU A 193 1.95 -4.55 1.44
C LEU A 193 0.90 -5.46 0.80
N ARG A 194 1.31 -6.52 0.09
CA ARG A 194 0.37 -7.51 -0.47
C ARG A 194 -0.36 -8.30 0.61
N LYS A 195 0.32 -8.63 1.71
CA LYS A 195 -0.30 -9.29 2.87
C LYS A 195 -1.39 -8.40 3.47
N LEU A 196 -1.13 -7.10 3.61
CA LEU A 196 -2.12 -6.12 4.07
C LEU A 196 -3.26 -5.95 3.07
N ASP A 197 -2.96 -5.81 1.78
CA ASP A 197 -3.96 -5.67 0.71
C ASP A 197 -4.92 -6.87 0.68
N TYR A 198 -4.39 -8.11 0.70
CA TYR A 198 -5.21 -9.32 0.75
C TYR A 198 -6.18 -9.32 1.94
N HIS A 199 -5.68 -8.93 3.12
CA HIS A 199 -6.49 -8.83 4.34
C HIS A 199 -7.60 -7.79 4.20
N HIS A 200 -7.27 -6.57 3.73
CA HIS A 200 -8.22 -5.48 3.62
C HIS A 200 -9.20 -5.62 2.43
N HIS A 201 -8.83 -6.35 1.38
CA HIS A 201 -9.70 -6.55 0.23
C HIS A 201 -10.94 -7.38 0.58
N ASP A 202 -10.79 -8.43 1.41
CA ASP A 202 -11.92 -9.20 1.95
C ASP A 202 -12.87 -8.30 2.76
N ILE A 203 -12.29 -7.44 3.60
CA ILE A 203 -13.04 -6.47 4.40
C ILE A 203 -13.79 -5.49 3.50
N PHE A 204 -13.13 -4.93 2.49
CA PHE A 204 -13.73 -3.97 1.58
C PHE A 204 -14.91 -4.54 0.79
N LEU A 205 -14.80 -5.77 0.30
CA LEU A 205 -15.86 -6.40 -0.48
C LEU A 205 -17.04 -6.85 0.38
N ASN A 206 -16.77 -7.43 1.55
CA ASN A 206 -17.78 -8.16 2.31
C ASN A 206 -18.27 -7.42 3.57
N TYR A 207 -17.47 -6.49 4.10
CA TYR A 207 -17.66 -5.94 5.45
C TYR A 207 -17.46 -4.41 5.53
N ARG A 208 -17.40 -3.69 4.40
CA ARG A 208 -17.20 -2.22 4.34
C ARG A 208 -18.22 -1.36 5.10
N ASN A 209 -19.37 -1.91 5.44
CA ASN A 209 -20.44 -1.19 6.14
C ASN A 209 -20.43 -1.43 7.67
N LEU A 210 -19.53 -2.27 8.17
CA LEU A 210 -19.38 -2.51 9.60
C LEU A 210 -18.71 -1.33 10.29
N SER A 211 -19.02 -1.12 11.57
CA SER A 211 -18.30 -0.17 12.43
C SER A 211 -16.87 -0.64 12.70
N LEU A 212 -16.02 0.25 13.23
CA LEU A 212 -14.64 -0.11 13.59
C LEU A 212 -14.61 -1.17 14.70
N GLU A 213 -15.51 -1.08 15.67
CA GLU A 213 -15.67 -2.05 16.75
C GLU A 213 -16.09 -3.42 16.20
N GLU A 214 -17.08 -3.46 15.30
CA GLU A 214 -17.54 -4.68 14.65
C GLU A 214 -16.45 -5.33 13.79
N LEU A 215 -15.63 -4.51 13.11
CA LEU A 215 -14.48 -5.00 12.35
C LEU A 215 -13.42 -5.58 13.28
N ARG A 216 -13.05 -4.90 14.36
CA ARG A 216 -12.07 -5.39 15.34
C ARG A 216 -12.48 -6.75 15.89
N ASP A 217 -13.70 -6.87 16.41
CA ASP A 217 -14.18 -8.10 17.04
C ASP A 217 -14.19 -9.28 16.06
N LYS A 218 -14.48 -9.01 14.77
CA LYS A 218 -14.43 -10.02 13.70
C LYS A 218 -13.01 -10.47 13.36
N LEU A 219 -12.05 -9.55 13.39
CA LEU A 219 -10.64 -9.83 13.09
C LEU A 219 -9.98 -10.61 14.23
N ASP A 220 -10.30 -10.27 15.48
CA ASP A 220 -9.82 -10.99 16.66
C ASP A 220 -10.32 -12.44 16.67
N TYR A 221 -11.56 -12.69 16.21
CA TYR A 221 -12.11 -14.04 16.07
C TYR A 221 -11.42 -14.88 14.97
N LYS A 222 -11.05 -14.27 13.83
CA LYS A 222 -10.27 -14.96 12.77
C LYS A 222 -8.85 -15.30 13.25
N GLY A 223 -8.22 -14.45 14.06
CA GLY A 223 -6.89 -14.71 14.63
C GLY A 223 -6.83 -15.97 15.51
N GLN A 224 -7.84 -16.17 16.37
CA GLN A 224 -7.94 -17.35 17.25
C GLN A 224 -8.19 -18.68 16.50
N THR A 225 -8.69 -18.61 15.26
CA THR A 225 -8.96 -19.81 14.44
C THR A 225 -7.73 -20.28 13.67
N ILE A 226 -6.79 -19.37 13.37
CA ILE A 226 -5.54 -19.69 12.63
C ILE A 226 -4.48 -20.30 13.56
N GLU A 227 -4.48 -19.98 14.86
CA GLU A 227 -3.57 -20.57 15.84
C GLU A 227 -3.91 -22.01 16.26
N ARG A 228 -4.96 -22.62 15.70
CA ARG A 228 -5.43 -23.97 16.05
C ARG A 228 -5.19 -25.06 14.98
N ASN A 229 -4.46 -24.76 13.91
CA ASN A 229 -4.15 -25.74 12.85
C ASN A 229 -2.65 -25.83 12.59
#